data_AF-A0A0D8XS31-F1
#
_entry.id   AF-A0A0D8XS31-F1
#
_cell.length_a   1.000
_cell.length_b   1.000
_cell.length_c   1.000
_cell.angle_alpha   90.00
_cell.angle_beta   90.00
_cell.angle_gamma   90.00
#
_symmetry.space_group_name_H-M   'P 1'
#
loop_
_entity.id
_entity.type
_entity.pdbx_description
1 polymer ?
#
loop_
_entity_poly.entity_id
_entity_poly.type
_entity_poly.pdbx_seq_one_letter_code
_entity_poly.pdbx_strand_id
1 'polypeptide(L)'
;MFFISDKAMLMHYCPWDTYHIEVPNRLETVLCTVQKTEILKRVHSLSPRMASEEEIEMVHTKRYINEIKRTTQMYEDELEKFSSQYEDIYVNRQTFHAALLAAGCAIELVDAALRTGKPGFAAVRPPGHHAFPDQGCGFCIFNNVVIAAKHALKKGNSRVLIVDWDVHAGQGTQECIKDDERICLISIHRFQRGYFWPCLRQSAVKTQCQLVEVLFFSKLLDTHTYEINSSVKKSKNGTITMTFLTDNRKFPLFVVDRNILWTAIENLFVIDFHTIRNSTMT
;
A
#
# COMPACT_ATOMS: atom_id res chain seq x y z
N MET A 1 9.58 15.49 -6.17
CA MET A 1 8.75 14.34 -5.80
C MET A 1 8.27 13.66 -7.07
N PHE A 2 8.05 12.36 -7.06
CA PHE A 2 7.51 11.60 -8.21
C PHE A 2 6.01 11.37 -8.08
N PHE A 3 5.35 11.19 -9.22
CA PHE A 3 3.96 10.73 -9.32
C PHE A 3 3.86 9.62 -10.37
N ILE A 4 3.13 8.55 -10.07
CA ILE A 4 2.88 7.45 -11.01
C ILE A 4 1.46 6.91 -10.86
N SER A 5 0.83 6.61 -12.00
CA SER A 5 -0.52 6.06 -12.12
C SER A 5 -0.76 5.68 -13.59
N ASP A 6 -1.67 4.72 -13.82
CA ASP A 6 -2.25 4.44 -15.13
C ASP A 6 -3.78 4.56 -15.06
N LYS A 7 -4.44 4.87 -16.20
CA LYS A 7 -5.90 4.84 -16.34
C LYS A 7 -6.43 3.44 -16.66
N ALA A 8 -5.64 2.52 -17.18
CA ALA A 8 -6.07 1.14 -17.42
C ALA A 8 -6.48 0.42 -16.12
N MET A 9 -5.96 0.83 -14.96
CA MET A 9 -6.42 0.38 -13.64
C MET A 9 -7.88 0.76 -13.31
N LEU A 10 -8.51 1.67 -14.08
CA LEU A 10 -9.96 1.95 -13.99
C LEU A 10 -10.81 0.82 -14.59
N MET A 11 -10.22 -0.08 -15.39
CA MET A 11 -10.93 -1.23 -15.98
C MET A 11 -11.14 -2.40 -15.01
N HIS A 12 -10.53 -2.37 -13.82
CA HIS A 12 -10.86 -3.26 -12.71
C HIS A 12 -12.08 -2.71 -11.95
N TYR A 13 -13.22 -3.42 -12.05
CA TYR A 13 -14.50 -3.14 -11.41
C TYR A 13 -15.29 -4.44 -11.22
N CYS A 14 -16.23 -4.47 -10.28
CA CYS A 14 -17.12 -5.61 -10.07
C CYS A 14 -18.30 -5.54 -11.06
N PRO A 15 -18.52 -6.53 -11.96
CA PRO A 15 -19.63 -6.51 -12.91
C PRO A 15 -21.01 -6.69 -12.25
N TRP A 16 -21.10 -7.61 -11.29
CA TRP A 16 -22.37 -8.05 -10.68
C TRP A 16 -22.80 -7.25 -9.44
N ASP A 17 -21.86 -6.61 -8.72
CA ASP A 17 -22.17 -5.70 -7.60
C ASP A 17 -21.95 -4.23 -7.97
N THR A 18 -23.05 -3.51 -8.16
CA THR A 18 -23.06 -2.07 -8.44
C THR A 18 -22.98 -1.18 -7.20
N TYR A 19 -23.03 -1.76 -5.99
CA TYR A 19 -22.88 -1.08 -4.70
C TYR A 19 -21.50 -1.25 -4.07
N HIS A 20 -20.59 -1.96 -4.76
CA HIS A 20 -19.26 -2.31 -4.25
C HIS A 20 -18.45 -1.08 -3.79
N ILE A 21 -17.75 -1.19 -2.66
CA ILE A 21 -17.04 -0.05 -2.06
C ILE A 21 -15.66 0.23 -2.68
N GLU A 22 -15.05 -0.77 -3.31
CA GLU A 22 -13.82 -0.63 -4.09
C GLU A 22 -14.18 -0.53 -5.59
N VAL A 23 -14.15 0.68 -6.14
CA VAL A 23 -14.65 1.01 -7.49
C VAL A 23 -13.73 1.98 -8.24
N PRO A 24 -13.75 2.01 -9.59
CA PRO A 24 -12.90 2.87 -10.43
C PRO A 24 -12.89 4.34 -10.02
N ASN A 25 -14.02 4.88 -9.57
CA ASN A 25 -14.12 6.30 -9.19
C ASN A 25 -13.21 6.67 -8.00
N ARG A 26 -12.72 5.71 -7.19
CA ARG A 26 -11.69 5.95 -6.16
C ARG A 26 -10.41 6.52 -6.79
N LEU A 27 -9.91 5.88 -7.85
CA LEU A 27 -8.69 6.29 -8.57
C LEU A 27 -8.97 7.47 -9.52
N GLU A 28 -10.11 7.48 -10.21
CA GLU A 28 -10.51 8.60 -11.06
C GLU A 28 -10.55 9.92 -10.27
N THR A 29 -11.09 9.90 -9.06
CA THR A 29 -11.12 11.08 -8.18
C THR A 29 -9.70 11.54 -7.82
N VAL A 30 -8.74 10.64 -7.60
CA VAL A 30 -7.32 10.99 -7.41
C VAL A 30 -6.79 11.69 -8.67
N LEU A 31 -6.96 11.07 -9.83
CA LEU A 31 -6.45 11.56 -11.11
C LEU A 31 -7.02 12.94 -11.47
N CYS A 32 -8.34 13.13 -11.35
CA CYS A 32 -8.98 14.42 -11.60
C CYS A 32 -8.56 15.49 -10.58
N THR A 33 -8.30 15.13 -9.32
CA THR A 33 -7.80 16.08 -8.30
C THR A 33 -6.36 16.49 -8.59
N VAL A 34 -5.50 15.53 -8.93
CA VAL A 34 -4.09 15.75 -9.31
C VAL A 34 -3.95 16.59 -10.58
N GLN A 35 -4.89 16.44 -11.53
CA GLN A 35 -4.98 17.31 -12.72
C GLN A 35 -5.47 18.72 -12.38
N LYS A 36 -6.55 18.87 -11.58
CA LYS A 36 -7.14 20.18 -11.23
C LYS A 36 -6.26 21.05 -10.32
N THR A 37 -5.44 20.45 -9.47
CA THR A 37 -4.58 21.17 -8.49
C THR A 37 -3.27 21.71 -9.07
N GLU A 38 -3.05 21.54 -10.38
CA GLU A 38 -1.78 21.80 -11.08
C GLU A 38 -0.55 21.08 -10.50
N ILE A 39 -0.72 20.12 -9.58
CA ILE A 39 0.41 19.54 -8.83
C ILE A 39 1.36 18.75 -9.74
N LEU A 40 0.86 18.26 -10.89
CA LEU A 40 1.65 17.70 -11.99
C LEU A 40 2.72 18.65 -12.55
N LYS A 41 2.59 19.97 -12.39
CA LYS A 41 3.65 20.94 -12.74
C LYS A 41 4.79 20.99 -11.70
N ARG A 42 4.59 20.41 -10.52
CA ARG A 42 5.50 20.45 -9.35
C ARG A 42 6.13 19.10 -9.00
N VAL A 43 5.67 18.02 -9.64
CA VAL A 43 6.18 16.65 -9.50
C VAL A 43 6.72 16.13 -10.83
N HIS A 44 7.54 15.09 -10.79
CA HIS A 44 7.98 14.39 -11.99
C HIS A 44 7.05 13.19 -12.21
N SER A 45 6.22 13.23 -13.25
CA SER A 45 5.45 12.06 -13.68
C SER A 45 6.38 10.97 -14.19
N LEU A 46 6.19 9.74 -13.72
CA LEU A 46 6.85 8.54 -14.23
C LEU A 46 5.92 7.81 -15.20
N SER A 47 6.49 7.06 -16.14
CA SER A 47 5.72 6.16 -17.01
C SER A 47 5.33 4.90 -16.22
N PRO A 48 4.05 4.50 -16.21
CA PRO A 48 3.63 3.21 -15.65
C PRO A 48 4.15 2.05 -16.51
N ARG A 49 4.29 0.87 -15.89
CA ARG A 49 4.48 -0.41 -16.58
C ARG A 49 3.79 -1.52 -15.81
N MET A 50 3.64 -2.67 -16.46
CA MET A 50 3.34 -3.92 -15.76
C MET A 50 4.58 -4.42 -14.99
N ALA A 51 4.36 -5.05 -13.84
CA ALA A 51 5.33 -5.97 -13.25
C ALA A 51 5.48 -7.22 -14.14
N SER A 52 6.65 -7.86 -14.15
CA SER A 52 6.82 -9.18 -14.76
C SER A 52 6.32 -10.30 -13.84
N GLU A 53 6.10 -11.50 -14.39
CA GLU A 53 5.79 -12.69 -13.58
C GLU A 53 6.92 -12.97 -12.57
N GLU A 54 8.20 -12.80 -12.95
CA GLU A 54 9.35 -12.91 -12.04
C GLU A 54 9.35 -11.89 -10.88
N GLU A 55 8.78 -10.70 -11.08
CA GLU A 55 8.71 -9.67 -10.04
C GLU A 55 7.60 -9.98 -9.03
N ILE A 56 6.43 -10.44 -9.48
CA ILE A 56 5.34 -10.85 -8.58
C ILE A 56 5.64 -12.21 -7.91
N GLU A 57 6.40 -13.11 -8.54
CA GLU A 57 6.91 -14.37 -7.96
C GLU A 57 7.86 -14.16 -6.77
N MET A 58 8.36 -12.95 -6.53
CA MET A 58 9.12 -12.63 -5.31
C MET A 58 8.25 -12.64 -4.04
N VAL A 59 6.92 -12.75 -4.19
CA VAL A 59 5.92 -12.74 -3.12
C VAL A 59 4.84 -13.80 -3.33
N HIS A 60 4.36 -13.98 -4.57
CA HIS A 60 3.20 -14.80 -4.91
C HIS A 60 3.57 -16.15 -5.51
N THR A 61 2.82 -17.19 -5.17
CA THR A 61 3.05 -18.53 -5.70
C THR A 61 2.65 -18.64 -7.17
N LYS A 62 3.40 -19.45 -7.93
CA LYS A 62 3.08 -19.78 -9.33
C LYS A 62 1.67 -20.33 -9.51
N ARG A 63 1.13 -21.04 -8.51
CA ARG A 63 -0.26 -21.52 -8.49
C ARG A 63 -1.22 -20.33 -8.58
N TYR A 64 -1.18 -19.44 -7.60
CA TYR A 64 -2.08 -18.30 -7.47
C TYR A 64 -1.96 -17.31 -8.65
N ILE A 65 -0.73 -17.03 -9.09
CA ILE A 65 -0.48 -16.18 -10.27
C ILE A 65 -1.18 -16.75 -11.51
N ASN A 66 -1.08 -18.06 -11.75
CA ASN A 66 -1.74 -18.70 -12.90
C ASN A 66 -3.27 -18.77 -12.75
N GLU A 67 -3.80 -18.89 -11.54
CA GLU A 67 -5.24 -18.82 -11.28
C GLU A 67 -5.80 -17.42 -11.63
N ILE A 68 -5.19 -16.35 -11.11
CA ILE A 68 -5.59 -14.97 -11.47
C ILE A 68 -5.38 -14.71 -12.96
N LYS A 69 -4.30 -15.19 -13.58
CA LYS A 69 -4.04 -15.04 -15.03
C LYS A 69 -5.11 -15.71 -15.90
N ARG A 70 -5.70 -16.84 -15.47
CA ARG A 70 -6.82 -17.51 -16.17
C ARG A 70 -8.11 -16.70 -16.19
N THR A 71 -8.35 -15.82 -15.20
CA THR A 71 -9.54 -14.95 -15.15
C THR A 71 -9.69 -14.07 -16.40
N THR A 72 -8.60 -13.78 -17.11
CA THR A 72 -8.61 -13.03 -18.38
C THR A 72 -9.48 -13.68 -19.47
N GLN A 73 -9.71 -14.99 -19.41
CA GLN A 73 -10.48 -15.76 -20.41
C GLN A 73 -11.87 -16.20 -19.92
N MET A 74 -12.15 -16.14 -18.62
CA MET A 74 -13.40 -16.61 -17.99
C MET A 74 -14.61 -15.76 -18.37
N TYR A 75 -15.80 -16.34 -18.42
CA TYR A 75 -17.09 -15.63 -18.54
C TYR A 75 -17.56 -15.04 -17.19
N GLU A 76 -18.60 -14.23 -17.17
CA GLU A 76 -19.00 -13.46 -15.98
C GLU A 76 -19.42 -14.37 -14.80
N ASP A 77 -20.27 -15.37 -15.06
CA ASP A 77 -20.68 -16.41 -14.10
C ASP A 77 -19.45 -17.17 -13.53
N GLU A 78 -18.42 -17.40 -14.34
CA GLU A 78 -17.18 -18.05 -13.90
C GLU A 78 -16.31 -17.12 -13.04
N LEU A 79 -16.32 -15.81 -13.33
CA LEU A 79 -15.61 -14.77 -12.58
C LEU A 79 -16.25 -14.53 -11.21
N GLU A 80 -17.59 -14.52 -11.12
CA GLU A 80 -18.32 -14.47 -9.84
C GLU A 80 -18.06 -15.73 -9.02
N LYS A 81 -18.15 -16.90 -9.65
CA LYS A 81 -17.84 -18.19 -9.02
C LYS A 81 -16.37 -18.34 -8.63
N PHE A 82 -15.43 -17.68 -9.32
CA PHE A 82 -14.04 -17.59 -8.89
C PHE A 82 -13.89 -16.66 -7.68
N SER A 83 -14.50 -15.47 -7.75
CA SER A 83 -14.42 -14.44 -6.71
C SER A 83 -14.91 -14.94 -5.35
N SER A 84 -16.06 -15.65 -5.34
CA SER A 84 -16.69 -16.24 -4.15
C SER A 84 -15.93 -17.40 -3.49
N GLN A 85 -14.74 -17.77 -3.97
CA GLN A 85 -13.82 -18.71 -3.32
C GLN A 85 -12.82 -18.03 -2.36
N TYR A 86 -12.84 -16.69 -2.27
CA TYR A 86 -11.90 -15.88 -1.49
C TYR A 86 -12.63 -14.87 -0.58
N GLU A 87 -11.97 -14.44 0.50
CA GLU A 87 -12.49 -13.45 1.43
C GLU A 87 -12.48 -12.04 0.81
N ASP A 88 -13.67 -11.50 0.49
CA ASP A 88 -13.88 -10.14 -0.01
C ASP A 88 -13.02 -9.76 -1.24
N ILE A 89 -12.96 -10.57 -2.31
CA ILE A 89 -12.41 -10.11 -3.61
C ILE A 89 -13.45 -10.18 -4.71
N TYR A 90 -13.25 -9.36 -5.75
CA TYR A 90 -13.87 -9.54 -7.06
C TYR A 90 -12.79 -9.57 -8.14
N VAL A 91 -13.03 -10.31 -9.22
CA VAL A 91 -12.19 -10.31 -10.42
C VAL A 91 -13.01 -10.09 -11.69
N ASN A 92 -12.42 -9.40 -12.65
CA ASN A 92 -12.91 -9.31 -14.02
C ASN A 92 -11.76 -9.57 -15.00
N ARG A 93 -12.05 -9.69 -16.30
CA ARG A 93 -11.04 -10.01 -17.34
C ARG A 93 -9.83 -9.04 -17.39
N GLN A 94 -9.95 -7.84 -16.83
CA GLN A 94 -8.91 -6.81 -16.81
C GLN A 94 -8.15 -6.76 -15.47
N THR A 95 -8.57 -7.53 -14.47
CA THR A 95 -8.05 -7.45 -13.10
C THR A 95 -6.60 -7.91 -12.97
N PHE A 96 -6.20 -8.97 -13.70
CA PHE A 96 -4.78 -9.38 -13.77
C PHE A 96 -3.90 -8.25 -14.32
N HIS A 97 -4.33 -7.60 -15.42
CA HIS A 97 -3.59 -6.48 -16.03
C HIS A 97 -3.51 -5.26 -15.09
N ALA A 98 -4.62 -4.90 -14.43
CA ALA A 98 -4.64 -3.83 -13.44
C ALA A 98 -3.73 -4.13 -12.23
N ALA A 99 -3.71 -5.37 -11.73
CA ALA A 99 -2.84 -5.77 -10.63
C ALA A 99 -1.35 -5.75 -11.03
N LEU A 100 -1.00 -6.17 -12.25
CA LEU A 100 0.36 -6.03 -12.78
C LEU A 100 0.77 -4.56 -12.91
N LEU A 101 -0.13 -3.67 -13.35
CA LEU A 101 0.13 -2.22 -13.40
C LEU A 101 0.30 -1.63 -11.99
N ALA A 102 -0.52 -2.04 -11.02
CA ALA A 102 -0.43 -1.55 -9.64
C ALA A 102 0.92 -1.91 -8.99
N ALA A 103 1.36 -3.16 -9.15
CA ALA A 103 2.67 -3.62 -8.69
C ALA A 103 3.82 -2.92 -9.46
N GLY A 104 3.75 -2.88 -10.80
CA GLY A 104 4.77 -2.25 -11.64
C GLY A 104 4.95 -0.75 -11.39
N CYS A 105 3.86 -0.04 -11.08
CA CYS A 105 3.91 1.36 -10.64
C CYS A 105 4.65 1.53 -9.30
N ALA A 106 4.45 0.63 -8.34
CA ALA A 106 5.18 0.66 -7.07
C ALA A 106 6.69 0.38 -7.27
N ILE A 107 7.03 -0.55 -8.19
CA ILE A 107 8.42 -0.87 -8.54
C ILE A 107 9.14 0.31 -9.22
N GLU A 108 8.53 0.94 -10.23
CA GLU A 108 9.12 2.12 -10.90
C GLU A 108 9.31 3.30 -9.96
N LEU A 109 8.39 3.48 -9.00
CA LEU A 109 8.52 4.52 -7.98
C LEU A 109 9.76 4.29 -7.11
N VAL A 110 10.01 3.03 -6.70
CA VAL A 110 11.23 2.62 -5.97
C VAL A 110 12.48 2.91 -6.79
N ASP A 111 12.54 2.50 -8.05
CA ASP A 111 13.74 2.72 -8.89
C ASP A 111 14.00 4.20 -9.16
N ALA A 112 12.96 5.02 -9.32
CA ALA A 112 13.10 6.47 -9.45
C ALA A 112 13.63 7.13 -8.15
N ALA A 113 13.18 6.66 -6.99
CA ALA A 113 13.57 7.19 -5.70
C ALA A 113 14.96 6.72 -5.26
N LEU A 114 15.31 5.44 -5.40
CA LEU A 114 16.65 4.92 -5.11
C LEU A 114 17.72 5.63 -5.94
N ARG A 115 17.43 5.90 -7.22
CA ARG A 115 18.31 6.62 -8.15
C ARG A 115 18.51 8.11 -7.81
N THR A 116 17.64 8.74 -7.00
CA THR A 116 17.63 10.21 -6.85
C THR A 116 17.45 10.75 -5.42
N GLY A 117 17.19 9.89 -4.43
CA GLY A 117 16.83 10.29 -3.06
C GLY A 117 15.51 11.06 -2.93
N LYS A 118 14.72 11.20 -4.00
CA LYS A 118 13.46 11.97 -4.01
C LYS A 118 12.26 11.05 -3.68
N PRO A 119 11.33 11.48 -2.81
CA PRO A 119 10.12 10.72 -2.49
C PRO A 119 9.10 10.72 -3.65
N GLY A 120 8.06 9.90 -3.55
CA GLY A 120 7.01 9.79 -4.56
C GLY A 120 5.68 9.23 -4.07
N PHE A 121 4.67 9.30 -4.94
CA PHE A 121 3.32 8.80 -4.71
C PHE A 121 2.84 7.92 -5.88
N ALA A 122 2.29 6.73 -5.56
CA ALA A 122 1.67 5.82 -6.51
C ALA A 122 0.15 5.76 -6.28
N ALA A 123 -0.61 6.28 -7.24
CA ALA A 123 -2.06 6.13 -7.28
C ALA A 123 -2.39 4.86 -8.09
N VAL A 124 -2.81 3.79 -7.41
CA VAL A 124 -2.95 2.45 -8.00
C VAL A 124 -4.21 1.75 -7.52
N ARG A 125 -4.73 0.83 -8.34
CA ARG A 125 -5.80 -0.14 -8.03
C ARG A 125 -5.60 -1.42 -8.84
N PRO A 126 -5.86 -2.63 -8.31
CA PRO A 126 -6.33 -2.95 -6.95
C PRO A 126 -5.35 -2.57 -5.82
N PRO A 127 -5.82 -2.53 -4.57
CA PRO A 127 -4.97 -2.50 -3.37
C PRO A 127 -4.13 -3.80 -3.23
N GLY A 128 -3.27 -3.87 -2.22
CA GLY A 128 -2.33 -5.00 -2.07
C GLY A 128 -2.09 -5.60 -0.68
N HIS A 129 -2.18 -4.83 0.41
CA HIS A 129 -1.67 -5.25 1.73
C HIS A 129 -2.43 -6.39 2.43
N HIS A 130 -3.62 -6.77 1.96
CA HIS A 130 -4.35 -7.97 2.42
C HIS A 130 -4.01 -9.23 1.59
N ALA A 131 -3.38 -9.10 0.42
CA ALA A 131 -3.03 -10.25 -0.41
C ALA A 131 -1.94 -11.10 0.25
N PHE A 132 -2.21 -12.40 0.35
CA PHE A 132 -1.31 -13.44 0.88
C PHE A 132 -0.42 -14.00 -0.25
N PRO A 133 0.61 -14.81 0.07
CA PRO A 133 1.45 -15.44 -0.95
C PRO A 133 0.69 -16.33 -1.95
N ASP A 134 -0.45 -16.91 -1.60
CA ASP A 134 -1.15 -17.86 -2.46
C ASP A 134 -2.68 -17.67 -2.55
N GLN A 135 -3.18 -16.52 -2.10
CA GLN A 135 -4.58 -16.14 -2.22
C GLN A 135 -4.80 -14.62 -2.15
N GLY A 136 -5.86 -14.15 -2.82
CA GLY A 136 -6.35 -12.78 -2.66
C GLY A 136 -7.23 -12.65 -1.42
N CYS A 137 -7.34 -11.44 -0.88
CA CYS A 137 -8.22 -11.12 0.25
C CYS A 137 -8.48 -9.60 0.29
N GLY A 138 -9.66 -9.14 0.72
CA GLY A 138 -9.94 -7.71 1.00
C GLY A 138 -9.61 -6.79 -0.17
N PHE A 139 -10.16 -7.11 -1.34
CA PHE A 139 -9.95 -6.47 -2.66
C PHE A 139 -8.50 -6.49 -3.16
N CYS A 140 -7.57 -7.07 -2.40
CA CYS A 140 -6.15 -7.13 -2.75
C CYS A 140 -5.85 -8.38 -3.58
N ILE A 141 -5.29 -8.16 -4.78
CA ILE A 141 -4.90 -9.23 -5.70
C ILE A 141 -3.41 -9.56 -5.55
N PHE A 142 -2.52 -8.56 -5.69
CA PHE A 142 -1.08 -8.72 -5.45
C PHE A 142 -0.61 -7.71 -4.43
N ASN A 143 0.28 -8.13 -3.52
CA ASN A 143 0.84 -7.26 -2.49
C ASN A 143 1.89 -6.29 -3.07
N ASN A 144 1.40 -5.24 -3.72
CA ASN A 144 2.16 -4.19 -4.41
C ASN A 144 3.35 -3.65 -3.57
N VAL A 145 3.15 -3.48 -2.26
CA VAL A 145 4.15 -2.89 -1.36
C VAL A 145 5.23 -3.91 -1.00
N VAL A 146 4.89 -5.17 -0.73
CA VAL A 146 5.92 -6.20 -0.47
C VAL A 146 6.70 -6.54 -1.75
N ILE A 147 6.05 -6.54 -2.92
CA ILE A 147 6.74 -6.71 -4.22
C ILE A 147 7.78 -5.60 -4.41
N ALA A 148 7.41 -4.34 -4.17
CA ALA A 148 8.31 -3.20 -4.26
C ALA A 148 9.43 -3.24 -3.19
N ALA A 149 9.15 -3.75 -1.98
CA ALA A 149 10.16 -3.99 -0.94
C ALA A 149 11.18 -5.07 -1.34
N LYS A 150 10.72 -6.23 -1.85
CA LYS A 150 11.57 -7.31 -2.36
C LYS A 150 12.42 -6.83 -3.54
N HIS A 151 11.87 -5.96 -4.40
CA HIS A 151 12.64 -5.29 -5.47
C HIS A 151 13.76 -4.40 -4.94
N ALA A 152 13.51 -3.58 -3.92
CA ALA A 152 14.56 -2.76 -3.30
C ALA A 152 15.71 -3.62 -2.75
N LEU A 153 15.38 -4.74 -2.08
CA LEU A 153 16.39 -5.72 -1.64
C LEU A 153 17.14 -6.35 -2.82
N LYS A 154 16.45 -6.69 -3.92
CA LYS A 154 17.06 -7.18 -5.18
C LYS A 154 17.95 -6.14 -5.87
N LYS A 155 17.75 -4.84 -5.63
CA LYS A 155 18.63 -3.73 -6.06
C LYS A 155 19.79 -3.46 -5.09
N GLY A 156 19.93 -4.22 -4.01
CA GLY A 156 21.09 -4.17 -3.10
C GLY A 156 20.89 -3.37 -1.82
N ASN A 157 19.66 -2.91 -1.51
CA ASN A 157 19.36 -2.41 -0.17
C ASN A 157 19.47 -3.52 0.88
N SER A 158 19.99 -3.19 2.06
CA SER A 158 20.13 -4.16 3.14
C SER A 158 18.82 -4.36 3.92
N ARG A 159 18.02 -3.29 4.08
CA ARG A 159 16.82 -3.25 4.93
C ARG A 159 15.73 -2.30 4.45
N VAL A 160 14.48 -2.71 4.61
CA VAL A 160 13.26 -1.96 4.25
C VAL A 160 12.35 -1.83 5.48
N LEU A 161 11.68 -0.68 5.60
CA LEU A 161 10.53 -0.50 6.49
C LEU A 161 9.27 -0.28 5.65
N ILE A 162 8.24 -1.07 5.94
CA ILE A 162 6.87 -0.79 5.56
C ILE A 162 6.18 -0.16 6.78
N VAL A 163 5.61 1.02 6.59
CA VAL A 163 4.55 1.53 7.47
C VAL A 163 3.22 1.18 6.81
N ASP A 164 2.25 0.77 7.61
CA ASP A 164 0.88 0.57 7.19
C ASP A 164 0.00 1.40 8.12
N TRP A 165 -0.69 2.40 7.56
CA TRP A 165 -1.57 3.33 8.29
C TRP A 165 -3.01 3.25 7.80
N ASP A 166 -3.35 2.11 7.22
CA ASP A 166 -4.72 1.70 6.94
C ASP A 166 -5.53 1.56 8.24
N VAL A 167 -6.85 1.64 8.12
CA VAL A 167 -7.75 1.36 9.24
C VAL A 167 -7.83 -0.14 9.53
N HIS A 168 -7.61 -1.01 8.53
CA HIS A 168 -7.52 -2.45 8.63
C HIS A 168 -6.06 -2.90 8.86
N ALA A 169 -5.86 -4.08 9.44
CA ALA A 169 -4.51 -4.65 9.55
C ALA A 169 -4.07 -5.22 8.20
N GLY A 170 -2.86 -4.89 7.73
CA GLY A 170 -2.23 -5.52 6.56
C GLY A 170 -1.73 -6.94 6.83
N GLN A 171 -2.64 -7.88 7.10
CA GLN A 171 -2.33 -9.28 7.43
C GLN A 171 -1.62 -10.02 6.29
N GLY A 172 -1.96 -9.70 5.03
CA GLY A 172 -1.24 -10.21 3.87
C GLY A 172 0.22 -9.75 3.86
N THR A 173 0.47 -8.48 4.15
CA THR A 173 1.82 -7.92 4.33
C THR A 173 2.57 -8.57 5.48
N GLN A 174 1.92 -8.85 6.61
CA GLN A 174 2.53 -9.61 7.72
C GLN A 174 3.00 -11.00 7.25
N GLU A 175 2.14 -11.76 6.56
CA GLU A 175 2.47 -13.11 6.10
C GLU A 175 3.58 -13.10 5.02
N CYS A 176 3.51 -12.18 4.06
CA CYS A 176 4.46 -12.08 2.94
C CYS A 176 5.91 -11.71 3.34
N ILE A 177 6.13 -11.27 4.58
CA ILE A 177 7.46 -10.89 5.10
C ILE A 177 7.90 -11.71 6.33
N LYS A 178 7.07 -12.64 6.83
CA LYS A 178 7.27 -13.30 8.13
C LYS A 178 8.65 -13.97 8.30
N ASP A 179 9.22 -14.48 7.20
CA ASP A 179 10.51 -15.18 7.14
C ASP A 179 11.65 -14.30 6.58
N ASP A 180 11.47 -12.97 6.48
CA ASP A 180 12.42 -12.04 5.87
C ASP A 180 12.72 -10.83 6.77
N GLU A 181 13.58 -11.03 7.77
CA GLU A 181 14.00 -10.03 8.78
C GLU A 181 14.56 -8.71 8.21
N ARG A 182 14.84 -8.65 6.90
CA ARG A 182 15.26 -7.42 6.20
C ARG A 182 14.09 -6.46 5.96
N ILE A 183 12.84 -6.92 6.04
CA ILE A 183 11.64 -6.09 5.87
C ILE A 183 10.93 -5.99 7.22
N CYS A 184 10.98 -4.82 7.86
CA CYS A 184 10.16 -4.56 9.05
C CYS A 184 8.78 -4.01 8.65
N LEU A 185 7.75 -4.28 9.46
CA LEU A 185 6.41 -3.68 9.32
C LEU A 185 6.00 -2.97 10.62
N ILE A 186 5.56 -1.72 10.50
CA ILE A 186 4.83 -0.98 11.54
C ILE A 186 3.41 -0.76 11.04
N SER A 187 2.43 -1.50 11.56
CA SER A 187 1.01 -1.32 11.23
C SER A 187 0.27 -0.54 12.34
N ILE A 188 -0.54 0.44 11.94
CA ILE A 188 -1.29 1.36 12.82
C ILE A 188 -2.77 1.33 12.41
N HIS A 189 -3.46 0.26 12.83
CA HIS A 189 -4.83 -0.05 12.43
C HIS A 189 -5.81 -0.05 13.61
N ARG A 190 -7.11 -0.07 13.31
CA ARG A 190 -8.22 -0.18 14.28
C ARG A 190 -8.32 -1.62 14.78
N PHE A 191 -7.58 -1.97 15.83
CA PHE A 191 -7.53 -3.37 16.30
C PHE A 191 -8.82 -3.89 16.97
N GLN A 192 -9.50 -3.09 17.81
CA GLN A 192 -10.66 -3.48 18.63
C GLN A 192 -10.58 -4.90 19.28
N ARG A 193 -9.42 -5.29 19.82
CA ARG A 193 -9.20 -6.63 20.43
C ARG A 193 -9.34 -7.82 19.46
N GLY A 194 -9.26 -7.58 18.14
CA GLY A 194 -9.50 -8.57 17.09
C GLY A 194 -10.96 -8.69 16.67
N TYR A 195 -11.81 -7.69 16.94
CA TYR A 195 -13.22 -7.65 16.50
C TYR A 195 -13.51 -6.66 15.36
N PHE A 196 -12.48 -6.00 14.82
CA PHE A 196 -12.58 -5.22 13.59
C PHE A 196 -11.86 -6.01 12.48
N TRP A 197 -12.40 -5.97 11.26
CA TRP A 197 -11.90 -6.74 10.12
C TRP A 197 -10.39 -6.44 9.88
N PRO A 198 -9.52 -7.44 9.60
CA PRO A 198 -9.79 -8.85 9.30
C PRO A 198 -10.05 -9.76 10.53
N CYS A 199 -10.39 -9.20 11.70
CA CYS A 199 -10.81 -9.94 12.90
C CYS A 199 -9.74 -10.88 13.49
N LEU A 200 -8.46 -10.61 13.21
CA LEU A 200 -7.33 -11.40 13.69
C LEU A 200 -6.76 -10.85 15.00
N ARG A 201 -6.62 -11.70 16.03
CA ARG A 201 -5.88 -11.35 17.26
C ARG A 201 -4.38 -11.21 16.99
N GLN A 202 -3.89 -11.89 15.96
CA GLN A 202 -2.52 -11.89 15.47
C GLN A 202 -2.07 -10.51 14.93
N SER A 203 -3.00 -9.61 14.62
CA SER A 203 -2.67 -8.22 14.26
C SER A 203 -2.18 -7.38 15.44
N ALA A 204 -2.26 -7.88 16.69
CA ALA A 204 -1.72 -7.21 17.89
C ALA A 204 -0.18 -7.22 18.01
N VAL A 205 0.55 -7.71 17.00
CA VAL A 205 2.01 -7.89 17.06
C VAL A 205 2.75 -6.57 17.22
N LYS A 206 3.62 -6.51 18.22
CA LYS A 206 4.61 -5.44 18.41
C LYS A 206 5.90 -5.80 17.67
N THR A 207 6.06 -5.33 16.45
CA THR A 207 7.33 -5.48 15.71
C THR A 207 8.42 -4.62 16.33
N GLN A 208 9.61 -5.18 16.57
CA GLN A 208 10.81 -4.41 16.91
C GLN A 208 11.63 -4.14 15.64
N CYS A 209 11.53 -2.94 15.08
CA CYS A 209 12.38 -2.53 13.96
C CYS A 209 13.76 -2.05 14.45
N GLN A 210 14.82 -2.53 13.80
CA GLN A 210 16.14 -1.90 13.84
C GLN A 210 16.29 -0.87 12.71
N LEU A 211 17.45 -0.20 12.62
CA LEU A 211 17.81 0.77 11.57
C LEU A 211 17.47 0.32 10.13
N VAL A 212 17.03 1.30 9.32
CA VAL A 212 16.24 1.18 8.07
C VAL A 212 16.93 1.90 6.90
N GLU A 213 16.63 1.53 5.64
CA GLU A 213 17.09 2.25 4.44
C GLU A 213 15.96 2.78 3.51
N VAL A 214 14.75 2.24 3.58
CA VAL A 214 13.63 2.50 2.63
C VAL A 214 12.30 2.58 3.40
N LEU A 215 11.37 3.48 3.04
CA LEU A 215 10.14 3.74 3.82
C LEU A 215 8.84 3.79 3.00
N PHE A 216 8.06 2.71 3.03
CA PHE A 216 6.76 2.60 2.37
C PHE A 216 5.57 2.97 3.27
N PHE A 217 4.44 3.35 2.67
CA PHE A 217 3.12 3.53 3.28
C PHE A 217 2.04 2.86 2.40
N SER A 218 1.19 2.03 3.01
CA SER A 218 0.00 1.42 2.37
C SER A 218 -1.30 2.06 2.88
N LYS A 219 -2.31 2.30 2.03
CA LYS A 219 -3.61 2.83 2.48
C LYS A 219 -4.81 2.60 1.54
N LEU A 220 -5.60 1.56 1.81
CA LEU A 220 -7.03 1.62 1.58
C LEU A 220 -7.65 2.75 2.45
N LEU A 221 -8.69 3.37 1.92
CA LEU A 221 -9.69 4.09 2.71
C LEU A 221 -11.04 3.51 2.32
N ASP A 222 -11.94 3.54 3.29
CA ASP A 222 -13.33 3.16 3.14
C ASP A 222 -14.20 4.36 2.76
N THR A 223 -15.50 4.13 2.72
CA THR A 223 -16.56 5.13 2.58
C THR A 223 -17.12 5.59 3.92
N HIS A 224 -16.90 4.84 5.00
CA HIS A 224 -17.38 5.20 6.34
C HIS A 224 -16.47 6.20 7.04
N THR A 225 -17.01 7.38 7.35
CA THR A 225 -16.45 8.30 8.33
C THR A 225 -16.65 7.74 9.75
N TYR A 226 -15.87 6.73 10.11
CA TYR A 226 -15.74 6.32 11.51
C TYR A 226 -15.07 7.45 12.29
N GLU A 227 -15.80 8.05 13.24
CA GLU A 227 -15.18 8.85 14.29
C GLU A 227 -14.27 7.94 15.12
N ILE A 228 -12.98 7.95 14.81
CA ILE A 228 -11.97 7.30 15.63
C ILE A 228 -11.91 8.10 16.94
N ASN A 229 -12.62 7.60 17.96
CA ASN A 229 -12.60 8.14 19.33
C ASN A 229 -11.27 7.83 20.06
N SER A 230 -10.16 8.00 19.35
CA SER A 230 -8.86 8.27 19.95
C SER A 230 -8.79 9.77 20.25
N SER A 231 -8.14 10.16 21.35
CA SER A 231 -8.10 11.55 21.83
C SER A 231 -7.09 12.41 21.04
N VAL A 232 -7.22 12.45 19.72
CA VAL A 232 -6.41 13.28 18.81
C VAL A 232 -6.82 14.74 18.97
N LYS A 233 -6.20 15.43 19.95
CA LYS A 233 -6.42 16.86 20.16
C LYS A 233 -5.88 17.64 18.97
N LYS A 234 -6.79 18.13 18.12
CA LYS A 234 -6.54 19.07 17.03
C LYS A 234 -5.73 20.27 17.57
N SER A 235 -4.47 20.39 17.12
CA SER A 235 -3.68 21.59 17.40
C SER A 235 -4.36 22.81 16.75
N LYS A 236 -4.07 24.02 17.24
CA LYS A 236 -4.64 25.26 16.67
C LYS A 236 -4.30 25.46 15.19
N ASN A 237 -3.31 24.73 14.66
CA ASN A 237 -2.80 24.87 13.30
C ASN A 237 -3.10 23.66 12.38
N GLY A 238 -3.76 22.58 12.87
CA GLY A 238 -4.33 21.48 12.06
C GLY A 238 -3.35 20.65 11.21
N THR A 239 -2.90 19.50 11.74
CA THR A 239 -1.51 19.05 11.52
C THR A 239 -1.34 17.51 11.46
N ILE A 240 -0.80 16.85 10.39
CA ILE A 240 -0.18 15.48 10.50
C ILE A 240 1.23 15.16 9.88
N THR A 241 2.17 14.60 10.69
CA THR A 241 3.60 14.23 10.45
C THR A 241 3.90 12.89 11.13
N MET A 242 4.71 12.04 10.52
CA MET A 242 5.42 10.98 11.23
C MET A 242 6.93 11.19 11.06
N THR A 243 7.58 11.73 12.09
CA THR A 243 9.03 12.02 12.04
C THR A 243 9.84 10.78 12.42
N PHE A 244 10.20 9.97 11.42
CA PHE A 244 11.13 8.85 11.61
C PHE A 244 12.57 9.38 11.72
N LEU A 245 12.98 9.74 12.95
CA LEU A 245 14.37 10.09 13.26
C LEU A 245 15.23 8.81 13.33
N THR A 246 16.06 8.57 12.32
CA THR A 246 17.21 7.66 12.46
C THR A 246 18.47 8.30 11.88
N ASP A 247 19.45 8.59 12.74
CA ASP A 247 20.84 8.91 12.43
C ASP A 247 21.09 9.79 11.18
N ASN A 248 20.41 10.94 11.13
CA ASN A 248 20.54 11.98 10.10
C ASN A 248 20.29 11.55 8.63
N ARG A 249 19.72 10.36 8.38
CA ARG A 249 19.39 9.90 7.02
C ARG A 249 18.01 10.41 6.59
N LYS A 250 17.89 10.93 5.38
CA LYS A 250 16.61 11.26 4.74
C LYS A 250 16.14 10.05 3.94
N PHE A 251 15.02 9.45 4.33
CA PHE A 251 14.46 8.30 3.62
C PHE A 251 13.58 8.73 2.44
N PRO A 252 13.61 8.00 1.32
CA PRO A 252 12.60 8.13 0.29
C PRO A 252 11.26 7.67 0.87
N LEU A 253 10.33 8.62 1.00
CA LEU A 253 8.94 8.38 1.36
C LEU A 253 8.18 7.88 0.11
N PHE A 254 7.58 6.69 0.22
CA PHE A 254 6.62 6.18 -0.75
C PHE A 254 5.24 6.11 -0.10
N VAL A 255 4.22 6.64 -0.76
CA VAL A 255 2.81 6.39 -0.38
C VAL A 255 2.11 5.67 -1.52
N VAL A 256 1.39 4.60 -1.21
CA VAL A 256 0.66 3.73 -2.14
C VAL A 256 -0.81 3.63 -1.68
N ASP A 257 -1.72 3.98 -2.59
CA ASP A 257 -3.19 4.12 -2.43
C ASP A 257 -3.69 5.35 -1.60
N ARG A 258 -4.88 5.81 -2.02
CA ARG A 258 -5.76 6.89 -1.56
C ARG A 258 -5.19 8.31 -1.44
N ASN A 259 -6.09 9.23 -1.10
CA ASN A 259 -6.32 10.44 -1.90
C ASN A 259 -5.85 11.75 -1.22
N ILE A 260 -5.74 12.80 -2.03
CA ILE A 260 -5.32 14.18 -1.71
C ILE A 260 -3.85 14.29 -1.33
N LEU A 261 -3.00 14.29 -2.36
CA LEU A 261 -1.77 15.08 -2.32
C LEU A 261 -2.12 16.57 -2.50
N TRP A 262 -2.61 17.13 -1.39
CA TRP A 262 -1.98 18.27 -0.75
C TRP A 262 -2.28 19.72 -1.22
N THR A 263 -3.41 20.30 -0.75
CA THR A 263 -3.62 21.77 -0.63
C THR A 263 -2.70 22.39 0.42
N ALA A 264 -2.77 21.89 1.66
CA ALA A 264 -1.81 22.08 2.76
C ALA A 264 -0.85 20.73 3.10
N ILE A 265 0.11 21.34 2.25
CA ILE A 265 1.51 21.82 2.45
C ILE A 265 1.52 22.94 3.49
N GLU A 266 2.51 22.89 4.39
CA GLU A 266 2.47 23.55 5.72
C GLU A 266 1.39 22.95 6.63
N ASN A 267 1.81 22.52 7.83
CA ASN A 267 1.02 21.99 8.96
C ASN A 267 0.89 20.46 9.05
N LEU A 268 1.75 19.93 9.93
CA LEU A 268 2.05 18.52 10.12
C LEU A 268 2.17 18.22 11.67
N PHE A 269 1.79 17.02 12.14
CA PHE A 269 1.60 16.49 13.52
C PHE A 269 2.91 16.62 14.32
N VAL A 270 2.83 16.29 15.60
CA VAL A 270 3.93 15.68 16.33
C VAL A 270 3.61 14.19 16.57
N ILE A 271 4.60 13.31 16.37
CA ILE A 271 4.69 12.06 17.15
C ILE A 271 5.96 12.21 17.99
N ASP A 272 5.79 12.25 19.31
CA ASP A 272 6.88 12.34 20.28
C ASP A 272 7.37 10.92 20.60
N PHE A 273 8.51 10.54 20.02
CA PHE A 273 9.27 9.40 20.49
C PHE A 273 10.20 9.87 21.60
N HIS A 274 9.72 9.76 22.85
CA HIS A 274 10.57 9.94 24.02
C HIS A 274 11.79 9.03 23.90
N THR A 275 12.96 9.66 23.76
CA THR A 275 14.21 8.92 23.65
C THR A 275 14.45 8.20 24.96
N ILE A 276 14.40 6.86 24.94
CA ILE A 276 15.04 6.06 25.99
C ILE A 276 16.54 6.26 25.80
N ARG A 277 17.06 7.36 26.36
CA ARG A 277 18.49 7.52 26.58
C ARG A 277 18.92 6.35 27.45
N ASN A 278 19.92 5.61 27.01
CA ASN A 278 20.60 4.64 27.86
C ASN A 278 21.06 5.37 29.13
N SER A 279 20.48 4.99 30.27
CA SER A 279 20.85 5.53 31.58
C SER A 279 22.14 4.85 32.08
N THR A 280 23.20 4.98 31.29
CA THR A 280 24.57 4.61 31.69
C THR A 280 25.16 5.75 32.50
N MET A 281 24.89 5.78 33.81
CA MET A 281 25.74 6.43 34.80
C MET A 281 25.77 5.62 36.09
N THR A 282 27.01 5.32 36.53
CA THR A 282 27.43 4.83 37.85
C THR A 282 26.68 3.63 38.41
#